data_AF-A0A8C6ZWP7-F1
#
_entry.id   AF-A0A8C6ZWP7-F1
#
_cell.length_a   1.000
_cell.length_b   1.000
_cell.length_c   1.000
_cell.angle_alpha   90.00
_cell.angle_beta   90.00
_cell.angle_gamma   90.00
#
_symmetry.space_group_name_H-M   'P 1'
#
loop_
_entity.id
_entity.type
_entity.pdbx_description
1 polymer ?
#
loop_
_entity_poly.entity_id
_entity_poly.type
_entity_poly.pdbx_seq_one_letter_code
_entity_poly.pdbx_strand_id
1 'polypeptide(L)' 'PLCLSDSGQSWGFICPLCMKVCVTPTDLCEHYQNEHSGTERRRQDVKGESKSLQLDGAV' A
#
# COMPACT_ATOMS: atom_id res chain seq x y z
N PRO A 1 6.61 -1.73 4.81
CA PRO A 1 7.40 -0.72 5.55
C PRO A 1 8.87 -0.77 5.11
N LEU A 2 9.31 0.14 4.24
CA LEU A 2 10.62 0.06 3.56
C LEU A 2 11.01 1.49 3.12
N CYS A 3 12.23 2.04 3.28
CA CYS A 3 13.56 1.50 3.61
C CYS A 3 14.45 2.57 4.27
N LEU A 4 15.48 2.09 4.96
CA LEU A 4 16.55 2.79 5.67
C LEU A 4 17.66 3.29 4.70
N SER A 5 18.19 4.50 4.88
CA SER A 5 19.49 4.91 4.32
C SER A 5 20.24 5.86 5.28
N ASP A 6 21.00 5.19 6.16
CA ASP A 6 22.28 5.45 6.86
C ASP A 6 22.88 6.84 7.13
N SER A 7 22.43 7.96 6.56
CA SER A 7 23.17 9.22 6.71
C SER A 7 22.37 10.30 7.45
N GLY A 8 22.01 10.07 8.72
CA GLY A 8 21.52 11.10 9.67
C GLY A 8 20.30 11.92 9.23
N GLN A 9 19.73 11.64 8.07
CA GLN A 9 18.54 12.29 7.55
C GLN A 9 17.40 11.69 8.36
N SER A 10 16.68 12.54 9.10
CA SER A 10 15.32 12.23 9.51
C SER A 10 14.50 12.10 8.23
N TRP A 11 14.58 10.95 7.57
CA TRP A 11 13.74 10.60 6.44
C TRP A 11 12.33 10.55 7.01
N GLY A 12 11.62 11.67 6.87
CA GLY A 12 10.25 11.78 7.30
C GLY A 12 9.37 10.71 6.66
N PHE A 13 8.15 10.58 7.13
CA PHE A 13 7.20 9.60 6.64
C PHE A 13 6.68 10.04 5.27
N ILE A 14 7.01 9.29 4.22
CA ILE A 14 6.69 9.66 2.84
C ILE A 14 5.34 9.06 2.43
N CYS A 15 4.43 9.89 1.94
CA CYS A 15 3.19 9.44 1.33
C CYS A 15 3.48 8.78 -0.02
N PRO A 16 3.12 7.51 -0.25
CA PRO A 16 3.42 6.82 -1.52
C PRO A 16 2.57 7.29 -2.70
N LEU A 17 1.49 8.04 -2.46
CA LEU A 17 0.58 8.51 -3.50
C LEU A 17 1.04 9.83 -4.12
N CYS A 18 1.61 10.73 -3.32
CA CYS A 18 2.01 12.06 -3.75
C CYS A 18 3.46 12.43 -3.39
N MET A 19 4.20 11.50 -2.78
CA MET A 19 5.59 11.66 -2.33
C MET A 19 5.82 12.80 -1.34
N LYS A 20 4.76 13.28 -0.67
CA LYS A 20 4.85 14.28 0.41
C LYS A 20 5.57 13.69 1.61
N VAL A 21 6.57 14.42 2.13
CA VAL A 21 7.29 14.06 3.35
C VAL A 21 6.56 14.65 4.56
N CYS A 22 6.19 13.80 5.51
CA CYS A 22 5.55 14.17 6.77
C CYS A 22 6.53 14.00 7.94
N VAL A 23 6.37 14.80 9.00
CA VAL A 23 7.30 14.82 10.14
C VAL A 23 7.03 13.64 11.07
N THR A 24 5.76 13.32 11.31
CA THR A 24 5.33 12.23 12.19
C THR A 24 4.44 11.23 11.45
N PRO A 25 4.30 9.99 11.96
CA PRO A 25 3.39 9.02 11.35
C PRO A 25 1.93 9.46 11.46
N THR A 26 1.58 10.22 12.50
CA THR A 26 0.25 10.82 12.67
C THR A 26 -0.05 11.81 11.56
N ASP A 27 0.90 12.68 11.23
CA ASP A 27 0.74 13.65 10.13
C ASP A 27 0.59 12.95 8.78
N LEU A 28 1.31 11.83 8.56
CA LEU A 28 1.14 11.03 7.35
C LEU A 28 -0.25 10.40 7.29
N CYS A 29 -0.75 9.88 8.41
CA CYS A 29 -2.07 9.25 8.49
C CYS A 29 -3.20 10.26 8.23
N GLU A 30 -3.13 11.43 8.86
CA GLU A 30 -4.10 12.51 8.64
C GLU A 30 -4.03 13.02 7.20
N HIS A 31 -2.82 13.23 6.66
CA HIS A 31 -2.64 13.61 5.27
C HIS A 31 -3.28 12.61 4.30
N TYR A 32 -3.07 11.31 4.53
CA TYR A 32 -3.65 10.27 3.69
C TYR A 32 -5.18 10.28 3.75
N GLN A 33 -5.77 10.50 4.93
CA GLN A 33 -7.22 10.58 5.09
C GLN A 33 -7.82 11.85 4.48
N ASN A 34 -7.21 13.01 4.67
CA ASN A 34 -7.76 14.27 4.19
C ASN A 34 -7.57 14.45 2.68
N GLU A 35 -6.39 14.11 2.16
CA GLU A 35 -6.02 14.38 0.77
C GLU A 35 -6.27 13.19 -0.17
N HIS A 36 -6.37 11.97 0.38
CA HIS A 36 -6.51 10.73 -0.39
C HIS A 36 -7.67 9.83 0.05
N SER A 37 -8.63 10.36 0.83
CA SER A 37 -9.87 9.67 1.26
C SER A 37 -10.68 9.04 0.13
N GLY A 38 -10.48 9.45 -1.13
CA GLY A 38 -11.13 8.87 -2.31
C GLY A 38 -10.42 7.66 -2.92
N THR A 39 -9.26 7.24 -2.42
CA THR A 39 -8.45 6.16 -3.03
C THR A 39 -8.69 4.77 -2.42
N GLU A 40 -9.53 4.67 -1.39
CA GLU A 40 -9.90 3.41 -0.74
C GLU A 40 -11.01 2.67 -1.51
N ARG A 41 -10.75 2.37 -2.78
CA ARG A 41 -11.50 1.35 -3.52
C ARG A 41 -10.52 0.35 -4.11
N ARG A 42 -10.41 -0.80 -3.42
CA ARG A 42 -10.04 -2.15 -3.94
C ARG A 42 -8.95 -2.88 -3.13
N ARG A 43 -9.05 -2.89 -1.81
CA ARG A 43 -8.74 -4.13 -1.07
C ARG A 43 -9.99 -4.62 -0.36
N GLN A 44 -11.03 -4.84 -1.15
CA GLN A 44 -12.04 -5.83 -0.80
C GLN A 44 -11.42 -7.18 -1.16
N ASP A 45 -10.88 -7.87 -0.18
CA ASP A 45 -10.66 -9.31 -0.12
C ASP A 45 -12.01 -10.06 -0.28
N VAL A 46 -12.70 -9.83 -1.39
CA VAL A 46 -13.87 -10.64 -1.74
C VAL A 46 -13.36 -11.88 -2.47
N LYS A 47 -13.39 -12.97 -1.71
CA LYS A 47 -13.71 -14.33 -2.14
C LYS A 47 -12.57 -15.12 -2.79
N GLY A 48 -12.03 -16.03 -1.99
CA GLY A 48 -11.40 -17.23 -2.51
C GLY A 48 -12.34 -17.95 -3.47
N GLU A 49 -11.85 -18.26 -4.66
CA GLU A 49 -12.30 -19.36 -5.50
C GLU A 49 -11.04 -20.03 -6.01
N SER A 50 -10.59 -21.03 -5.25
CA SER A 50 -9.66 -22.03 -5.72
C SER A 50 -10.37 -22.84 -6.82
N LYS A 51 -10.08 -22.54 -8.09
CA LYS A 51 -10.38 -23.46 -9.20
C LYS A 51 -9.08 -23.80 -9.89
N SER A 52 -8.36 -24.74 -9.29
CA SER A 52 -7.33 -25.51 -9.96
C SER A 52 -7.97 -26.80 -10.49
N LEU A 53 -7.38 -27.35 -11.56
CA LEU A 53 -7.74 -28.53 -12.35
C LEU A 53 -8.63 -28.25 -13.56
N GLN A 54 -8.00 -27.77 -14.62
CA GLN A 54 -8.28 -28.23 -15.98
C GLN A 54 -6.96 -28.76 -16.53
N LEU A 55 -6.83 -30.08 -16.67
CA LEU A 55 -5.82 -30.71 -17.51
C LEU A 55 -6.51 -31.86 -18.23
N ASP A 56 -6.84 -31.60 -19.49
CA ASP A 56 -7.42 -32.52 -20.44
C ASP A 56 -6.32 -33.50 -20.86
N GLY A 57 -6.38 -34.72 -20.35
CA GLY A 57 -5.46 -35.80 -20.70
C GLY A 57 -6.19 -36.91 -21.43
N ALA A 58 -6.41 -36.74 -22.73
CA ALA A 58 -6.83 -37.81 -23.63
C ALA A 58 -5.60 -38.36 -24.36
N VAL A 59 -5.22 -39.60 -24.03
CA VAL A 59 -4.49 -40.53 -24.90
C VAL A 59 -4.81 -41.96 -24.50
#